data_AF-A4AC18-F1
#
_entry.id   AF-A4AC18-F1
#
_cell.length_a   1.000
_cell.length_b   1.000
_cell.length_c   1.000
_cell.angle_alpha   90.00
_cell.angle_beta   90.00
_cell.angle_gamma   90.00
#
_symmetry.space_group_name_H-M   'P 1'
#
loop_
_entity.id
_entity.type
_entity.pdbx_description
1 polymer ?
#
loop_
_entity_poly.entity_id
_entity_poly.type
_entity_poly.pdbx_seq_one_letter_code
_entity_poly.pdbx_strand_id
1 'polypeptide(L)'
;MAIHTFIAVTLLLGILVFWYFFGRRLVMAKSTINEFWSNAAYDAVGIDDRWRCLSAFGREQFKTGGASELVKGWHRNKPLLICAPNTDKFVSVMDSPLTRDLAILSDRRSRKIMIWYFTIVGFFFTSIAGFVSLKLLIPVLIMYLTVIGYLVFSDILAQRQENWLTNRARFVNWISIEATRFLLESALLITLLVLFQGWASAHFGSIDDAVLNIGLVFASIDLSFEGLFRLLIGPFLHSGPAHSIGNFIGIILVLPIAMVYSSGWALCVFVAGTLVGGVVSYYFWSIGSIDLDGFVGVSGGIFALLGWLGAILHKNVRLAPLDISPALVSMAFFLILVSEVINPSAGLAAHLGTLIFGGFLGAIARSVRPFRQT
;
A
#
# COMPACT_ATOMS: atom_id res chain seq x y z
N MET A 1 0.46 29.64 2.46
CA MET A 1 -0.91 29.35 1.98
C MET A 1 -0.94 28.30 0.87
N ALA A 2 -0.18 28.46 -0.24
CA ALA A 2 -0.14 27.49 -1.35
C ALA A 2 0.32 26.07 -0.97
N ILE A 3 1.28 25.94 -0.04
CA ILE A 3 1.78 24.64 0.45
C ILE A 3 0.71 23.88 1.23
N HIS A 4 -0.07 24.54 2.09
CA HIS A 4 -1.15 23.89 2.84
C HIS A 4 -2.29 23.46 1.92
N THR A 5 -2.62 24.24 0.88
CA THR A 5 -3.58 23.82 -0.15
C THR A 5 -3.05 22.62 -0.94
N PHE A 6 -1.76 22.60 -1.28
CA PHE A 6 -1.13 21.47 -1.98
C PHE A 6 -1.08 20.20 -1.12
N ILE A 7 -0.75 20.31 0.17
CA ILE A 7 -0.77 19.21 1.15
C ILE A 7 -2.21 18.71 1.34
N ALA A 8 -3.17 19.61 1.50
CA ALA A 8 -4.58 19.25 1.63
C ALA A 8 -5.07 18.51 0.39
N VAL A 9 -4.76 19.00 -0.82
CA VAL A 9 -5.13 18.36 -2.09
C VAL A 9 -4.41 17.02 -2.28
N THR A 10 -3.14 16.90 -1.88
CA THR A 10 -2.37 15.65 -2.01
C THR A 10 -2.82 14.59 -1.01
N LEU A 11 -3.12 14.97 0.24
CA LEU A 11 -3.75 14.10 1.22
C LEU A 11 -5.17 13.70 0.79
N LEU A 12 -5.96 14.66 0.28
CA LEU A 12 -7.28 14.37 -0.28
C LEU A 12 -7.17 13.39 -1.45
N LEU A 13 -6.15 13.53 -2.31
CA LEU A 13 -5.92 12.62 -3.44
C LEU A 13 -5.38 11.26 -3.02
N GLY A 14 -4.49 11.20 -2.03
CA GLY A 14 -4.05 9.94 -1.42
C GLY A 14 -5.22 9.20 -0.80
N ILE A 15 -6.08 9.92 -0.07
CA ILE A 15 -7.35 9.41 0.47
C ILE A 15 -8.30 9.03 -0.66
N LEU A 16 -8.43 9.80 -1.75
CA LEU A 16 -9.32 9.49 -2.87
C LEU A 16 -8.81 8.32 -3.71
N VAL A 17 -7.51 8.15 -3.87
CA VAL A 17 -6.89 7.00 -4.54
C VAL A 17 -7.05 5.77 -3.67
N PHE A 18 -6.79 5.87 -2.37
CA PHE A 18 -7.07 4.82 -1.39
C PHE A 18 -8.56 4.46 -1.37
N TRP A 19 -9.45 5.45 -1.35
CA TRP A 19 -10.90 5.27 -1.37
C TRP A 19 -11.42 4.78 -2.74
N TYR A 20 -10.74 5.10 -3.84
CA TYR A 20 -11.01 4.53 -5.17
C TYR A 20 -10.62 3.04 -5.24
N PHE A 21 -9.49 2.65 -4.65
CA PHE A 21 -9.03 1.27 -4.62
C PHE A 21 -9.72 0.40 -3.56
N PHE A 22 -10.13 0.98 -2.43
CA PHE A 22 -10.62 0.22 -1.26
C PHE A 22 -12.02 0.62 -0.78
N GLY A 23 -12.55 1.76 -1.21
CA GLY A 23 -13.69 2.42 -0.55
C GLY A 23 -14.83 2.85 -1.48
N ARG A 24 -15.24 2.11 -2.51
CA ARG A 24 -16.42 2.54 -3.28
C ARG A 24 -17.76 2.11 -2.65
N ARG A 25 -18.33 3.02 -1.85
CA ARG A 25 -19.73 3.44 -1.97
C ARG A 25 -19.83 4.96 -1.77
N LEU A 26 -19.96 5.70 -2.87
CA LEU A 26 -20.87 6.84 -2.98
C LEU A 26 -21.07 7.20 -4.46
N VAL A 27 -22.26 7.73 -4.69
CA VAL A 27 -23.01 7.86 -5.94
C VAL A 27 -22.57 9.10 -6.74
N MET A 28 -22.92 9.10 -8.04
CA MET A 28 -22.84 10.15 -9.08
C MET A 28 -21.70 9.94 -10.10
N ALA A 29 -21.93 9.87 -11.42
CA ALA A 29 -23.13 10.02 -12.25
C ALA A 29 -23.22 8.85 -13.27
N LYS A 30 -24.23 7.99 -13.10
CA LYS A 30 -24.68 7.01 -14.10
C LYS A 30 -25.68 7.73 -15.01
N SER A 31 -25.27 8.38 -16.10
CA SER A 31 -26.26 8.73 -17.14
C SER A 31 -25.74 9.03 -18.55
N THR A 32 -24.43 9.02 -18.87
CA THR A 32 -24.06 9.42 -20.26
C THR A 32 -22.93 8.63 -20.93
N ILE A 33 -22.28 7.69 -20.24
CA ILE A 33 -21.19 6.87 -20.84
C ILE A 33 -21.58 5.38 -20.94
N ASN A 34 -22.70 4.96 -20.34
CA ASN A 34 -23.14 3.56 -20.39
C ASN A 34 -23.91 3.20 -21.67
N GLU A 35 -24.31 4.15 -22.51
CA GLU A 35 -25.04 3.84 -23.75
C GLU A 35 -24.14 3.63 -24.97
N PHE A 36 -22.88 4.04 -24.95
CA PHE A 36 -22.05 4.01 -26.16
C PHE A 36 -21.21 2.73 -26.32
N TRP A 37 -21.13 1.87 -25.30
CA TRP A 37 -20.35 0.62 -25.37
C TRP A 37 -21.11 -0.54 -24.71
N SER A 38 -21.86 -1.25 -25.56
CA SER A 38 -22.41 -2.62 -25.42
C SER A 38 -23.35 -2.91 -24.24
N ASN A 39 -24.66 -2.86 -24.47
CA ASN A 39 -25.64 -3.61 -23.67
C ASN A 39 -25.87 -5.03 -24.25
N ALA A 40 -25.76 -5.21 -25.56
CA ALA A 40 -26.04 -6.49 -26.23
C ALA A 40 -25.12 -7.66 -25.81
N ALA A 41 -23.85 -7.40 -25.47
CA ALA A 41 -22.92 -8.44 -25.00
C ALA A 41 -23.13 -8.80 -23.51
N TYR A 42 -23.79 -7.93 -22.75
CA TYR A 42 -23.92 -8.04 -21.29
C TYR A 42 -25.23 -8.73 -20.89
N ASP A 43 -26.29 -8.60 -21.69
CA ASP A 43 -27.60 -9.23 -21.43
C ASP A 43 -27.64 -10.72 -21.84
N ALA A 44 -26.62 -11.20 -22.57
CA ALA A 44 -26.50 -12.59 -23.01
C ALA A 44 -25.94 -13.54 -21.93
N VAL A 45 -25.39 -13.00 -20.84
CA VAL A 45 -24.74 -13.79 -19.79
C VAL A 45 -25.80 -14.14 -18.74
N GLY A 46 -26.29 -15.39 -18.74
CA GLY A 46 -27.39 -15.90 -17.90
C GLY A 46 -27.11 -15.97 -16.39
N ILE A 47 -26.56 -14.92 -15.79
CA ILE A 47 -26.41 -14.74 -14.34
C ILE A 47 -27.76 -14.29 -13.79
N ASP A 48 -28.47 -15.20 -13.12
CA ASP A 48 -29.76 -14.88 -12.49
C ASP A 48 -29.60 -14.19 -11.13
N ASP A 49 -30.72 -13.75 -10.57
CA ASP A 49 -30.78 -13.03 -9.30
C ASP A 49 -30.43 -13.88 -8.06
N ARG A 50 -30.23 -15.19 -8.21
CA ARG A 50 -29.97 -16.13 -7.12
C ARG A 50 -28.48 -16.33 -6.82
N TRP A 51 -27.59 -15.70 -7.58
CA TRP A 51 -26.15 -15.70 -7.31
C TRP A 51 -25.81 -14.92 -6.04
N ARG A 52 -24.95 -15.47 -5.19
CA ARG A 52 -24.42 -14.77 -4.00
C ARG A 52 -23.03 -14.20 -4.30
N CYS A 53 -22.69 -13.07 -3.68
CA CYS A 53 -21.40 -12.41 -3.84
C CYS A 53 -20.79 -12.04 -2.48
N LEU A 54 -19.48 -12.22 -2.37
CA LEU A 54 -18.69 -11.86 -1.20
C LEU A 54 -17.54 -10.94 -1.64
N SER A 55 -17.50 -9.71 -1.13
CA SER A 55 -16.31 -8.85 -1.22
C SER A 55 -15.39 -9.12 -0.02
N ALA A 56 -14.10 -8.80 -0.15
CA ALA A 56 -13.23 -8.76 1.04
C ALA A 56 -13.88 -7.87 2.11
N PHE A 57 -13.68 -8.24 3.37
CA PHE A 57 -14.40 -7.75 4.57
C PHE A 57 -15.70 -8.49 4.92
N GLY A 58 -15.96 -9.66 4.33
CA GLY A 58 -16.83 -10.69 4.96
C GLY A 58 -18.30 -10.32 5.10
N ARG A 59 -18.76 -9.19 4.55
CA ARG A 59 -20.19 -8.93 4.43
C ARG A 59 -20.69 -9.58 3.15
N GLU A 60 -21.44 -10.67 3.30
CA GLU A 60 -22.30 -11.16 2.23
C GLU A 60 -23.17 -10.00 1.74
N GLN A 61 -22.93 -9.54 0.52
CA GLN A 61 -23.88 -8.65 -0.13
C GLN A 61 -24.89 -9.54 -0.84
N PHE A 62 -25.95 -9.91 -0.10
CA PHE A 62 -27.18 -10.42 -0.69
C PHE A 62 -27.85 -9.28 -1.46
N LYS A 63 -27.42 -9.06 -2.69
CA LYS A 63 -28.19 -8.26 -3.64
C LYS A 63 -28.73 -9.20 -4.69
N THR A 64 -30.01 -9.54 -4.55
CA THR A 64 -30.82 -10.10 -5.65
C THR A 64 -30.69 -9.16 -6.86
N GLY A 65 -30.23 -9.68 -7.99
CA GLY A 65 -29.91 -8.93 -9.23
C GLY A 65 -28.57 -8.17 -9.24
N GLY A 66 -27.70 -8.39 -8.24
CA GLY A 66 -26.46 -7.64 -8.08
C GLY A 66 -25.21 -8.28 -8.68
N ALA A 67 -25.19 -9.58 -8.96
CA ALA A 67 -23.96 -10.27 -9.35
C ALA A 67 -23.40 -9.79 -10.69
N SER A 68 -24.23 -9.65 -11.72
CA SER A 68 -23.83 -9.12 -13.02
C SER A 68 -23.32 -7.68 -12.92
N GLU A 69 -24.00 -6.80 -12.17
CA GLU A 69 -23.56 -5.42 -11.91
C GLU A 69 -22.23 -5.36 -11.12
N LEU A 70 -22.04 -6.26 -10.16
CA LEU A 70 -20.79 -6.35 -9.38
C LEU A 70 -19.61 -6.78 -10.26
N VAL A 71 -19.83 -7.73 -11.18
CA VAL A 71 -18.81 -8.17 -12.16
C VAL A 71 -18.58 -7.08 -13.23
N LYS A 72 -19.62 -6.37 -13.67
CA LYS A 72 -19.50 -5.20 -14.57
C LYS A 72 -18.62 -4.09 -13.99
N GLY A 73 -18.62 -3.93 -12.66
CA GLY A 73 -17.77 -2.99 -11.93
C GLY A 73 -16.53 -3.64 -11.29
N TRP A 74 -16.10 -4.80 -11.77
CA TRP A 74 -14.94 -5.51 -11.25
C TRP A 74 -13.64 -5.06 -11.94
N HIS A 75 -12.54 -5.14 -11.21
CA HIS A 75 -11.19 -4.99 -11.77
C HIS A 75 -10.23 -5.87 -10.97
N ARG A 76 -9.08 -6.18 -11.55
CA ARG A 76 -8.07 -7.13 -11.03
C ARG A 76 -7.53 -6.90 -9.62
N ASN A 77 -7.71 -5.70 -9.06
CA ASN A 77 -7.27 -5.37 -7.70
C ASN A 77 -8.43 -5.39 -6.69
N LYS A 78 -9.65 -5.69 -7.14
CA LYS A 78 -10.85 -5.74 -6.32
C LYS A 78 -11.13 -7.20 -5.93
N PRO A 79 -11.05 -7.54 -4.65
CA PRO A 79 -11.44 -8.87 -4.19
C PRO A 79 -12.95 -9.06 -4.38
N LEU A 80 -13.32 -10.09 -5.12
CA LEU A 80 -14.70 -10.49 -5.38
C LEU A 80 -14.76 -12.00 -5.57
N LEU A 81 -15.55 -12.64 -4.72
CA LEU A 81 -15.95 -14.03 -4.82
C LEU A 81 -17.44 -14.11 -5.16
N ILE A 82 -17.80 -15.12 -5.94
CA ILE A 82 -19.17 -15.40 -6.38
C ILE A 82 -19.54 -16.83 -6.07
N CYS A 83 -20.82 -17.08 -5.83
CA CYS A 83 -21.35 -18.41 -5.54
C CYS A 83 -22.57 -18.64 -6.43
N ALA A 84 -22.56 -19.72 -7.18
CA ALA A 84 -23.65 -20.09 -8.07
C ALA A 84 -24.90 -20.53 -7.29
N PRO A 85 -26.11 -20.42 -7.88
CA PRO A 85 -27.33 -20.93 -7.27
C PRO A 85 -27.19 -22.42 -6.95
N ASN A 86 -27.77 -22.85 -5.83
CA ASN A 86 -27.76 -24.24 -5.37
C ASN A 86 -26.35 -24.79 -5.04
N THR A 87 -25.37 -23.92 -4.85
CA THR A 87 -24.04 -24.29 -4.36
C THR A 87 -23.69 -23.44 -3.14
N ASP A 88 -22.80 -23.96 -2.28
CA ASP A 88 -22.21 -23.22 -1.15
C ASP A 88 -20.74 -22.85 -1.39
N LYS A 89 -20.25 -23.08 -2.60
CA LYS A 89 -18.84 -22.85 -2.96
C LYS A 89 -18.66 -21.46 -3.55
N PHE A 90 -18.00 -20.59 -2.79
CA PHE A 90 -17.50 -19.32 -3.31
C PHE A 90 -16.23 -19.55 -4.14
N VAL A 91 -16.21 -18.97 -5.34
CA VAL A 91 -15.09 -19.04 -6.29
C VAL A 91 -14.73 -17.64 -6.79
N SER A 92 -13.51 -17.48 -7.35
CA SER A 92 -13.14 -16.24 -8.02
C SER A 92 -14.04 -15.96 -9.21
N VAL A 93 -14.29 -14.69 -9.53
CA VAL A 93 -15.03 -14.29 -10.75
C VAL A 93 -14.39 -14.80 -12.03
N MET A 94 -13.08 -15.05 -12.01
CA MET A 94 -12.33 -15.58 -13.14
C MET A 94 -12.43 -17.11 -13.28
N ASP A 95 -12.90 -17.81 -12.24
CA ASP A 95 -12.99 -19.28 -12.20
C ASP A 95 -14.36 -19.81 -12.66
N SER A 96 -15.38 -18.96 -12.68
CA SER A 96 -16.69 -19.30 -13.23
C SER A 96 -16.73 -18.99 -14.73
N PRO A 97 -17.02 -19.99 -15.59
CA PRO A 97 -17.16 -19.77 -17.03
C PRO A 97 -18.20 -18.70 -17.37
N LEU A 98 -19.26 -18.59 -16.55
CA LEU A 98 -20.36 -17.65 -16.76
C LEU A 98 -19.94 -16.20 -16.51
N THR A 99 -19.03 -15.92 -15.59
CA THR A 99 -18.61 -14.54 -15.27
C THR A 99 -17.29 -14.14 -15.89
N ARG A 100 -16.52 -15.09 -16.41
CA ARG A 100 -15.14 -14.86 -16.88
C ARG A 100 -15.06 -13.83 -17.99
N ASP A 101 -15.84 -13.98 -19.05
CA ASP A 101 -15.80 -13.07 -20.21
C ASP A 101 -16.22 -11.66 -19.83
N LEU A 102 -17.26 -11.56 -19.00
CA LEU A 102 -17.73 -10.31 -18.44
C LEU A 102 -16.66 -9.62 -17.57
N ALA A 103 -15.97 -10.38 -16.72
CA ALA A 103 -14.89 -9.88 -15.87
C ALA A 103 -13.68 -9.39 -16.69
N ILE A 104 -13.32 -10.10 -17.76
CA ILE A 104 -12.23 -9.70 -18.68
C ILE A 104 -12.56 -8.37 -19.35
N LEU A 105 -13.78 -8.21 -19.86
CA LEU A 105 -14.23 -6.96 -20.48
C LEU A 105 -14.23 -5.79 -19.49
N SER A 106 -14.74 -6.03 -18.28
CA SER A 106 -14.77 -5.03 -17.21
C SER A 106 -13.37 -4.60 -16.77
N ASP A 107 -12.44 -5.54 -16.58
CA ASP A 107 -11.05 -5.24 -16.23
C ASP A 107 -10.36 -4.46 -17.36
N ARG A 108 -10.51 -4.87 -18.62
CA ARG A 108 -9.93 -4.16 -19.78
C ARG A 108 -10.40 -2.71 -19.86
N ARG A 109 -11.70 -2.46 -19.63
CA ARG A 109 -12.27 -1.11 -19.57
C ARG A 109 -11.65 -0.32 -18.41
N SER A 110 -11.64 -0.90 -17.21
CA SER A 110 -11.10 -0.27 -16.00
C SER A 110 -9.62 0.10 -16.16
N ARG A 111 -8.79 -0.78 -16.74
CA ARG A 111 -7.37 -0.51 -16.99
C ARG A 111 -7.15 0.68 -17.91
N LYS A 112 -7.88 0.74 -19.03
CA LYS A 112 -7.80 1.88 -19.96
C LYS A 112 -8.19 3.19 -19.28
N ILE A 113 -9.28 3.19 -18.51
CA ILE A 113 -9.73 4.36 -17.75
C ILE A 113 -8.66 4.78 -16.74
N MET A 114 -8.07 3.84 -16.00
CA MET A 114 -7.02 4.14 -15.03
C MET A 114 -5.78 4.75 -15.69
N ILE A 115 -5.30 4.18 -16.80
CA ILE A 115 -4.13 4.73 -17.52
C ILE A 115 -4.41 6.17 -17.96
N TRP A 116 -5.55 6.42 -18.62
CA TRP A 116 -5.91 7.78 -19.05
C TRP A 116 -6.06 8.74 -17.89
N TYR A 117 -6.72 8.32 -16.81
CA TYR A 117 -6.89 9.12 -15.61
C TYR A 117 -5.54 9.52 -15.02
N PHE A 118 -4.63 8.56 -14.79
CA PHE A 118 -3.31 8.85 -14.23
C PHE A 118 -2.42 9.64 -15.19
N THR A 119 -2.58 9.52 -16.50
CA THR A 119 -1.88 10.37 -17.48
C THR A 119 -2.32 11.83 -17.35
N ILE A 120 -3.64 12.08 -17.32
CA ILE A 120 -4.18 13.45 -17.21
C ILE A 120 -3.80 14.06 -15.86
N VAL A 121 -4.01 13.32 -14.77
CA VAL A 121 -3.70 13.78 -13.40
C VAL A 121 -2.19 14.01 -13.25
N GLY A 122 -1.36 13.08 -13.72
CA GLY A 122 0.09 13.19 -13.64
C GLY A 122 0.64 14.36 -14.44
N PHE A 123 0.12 14.60 -15.65
CA PHE A 123 0.46 15.78 -16.44
C PHE A 123 0.11 17.07 -15.70
N PHE A 124 -1.12 17.18 -15.20
CA PHE A 124 -1.59 18.34 -14.42
C PHE A 124 -0.68 18.64 -13.21
N PHE A 125 -0.36 17.63 -12.40
CA PHE A 125 0.50 17.81 -11.23
C PHE A 125 1.94 18.17 -11.60
N THR A 126 2.48 17.56 -12.66
CA THR A 126 3.82 17.89 -13.16
C THR A 126 3.88 19.32 -13.67
N SER A 127 2.85 19.80 -14.38
CA SER A 127 2.76 21.19 -14.83
C SER A 127 2.69 22.18 -13.66
N ILE A 128 1.88 21.89 -12.64
CA ILE A 128 1.80 22.72 -11.42
C ILE A 128 3.15 22.73 -10.70
N ALA A 129 3.77 21.56 -10.51
CA ALA A 129 5.06 21.46 -9.84
C ALA A 129 6.14 22.27 -10.58
N GLY A 130 6.19 22.18 -11.90
CA GLY A 130 7.09 22.96 -12.74
C GLY A 130 6.87 24.47 -12.66
N PHE A 131 5.61 24.90 -12.54
CA PHE A 131 5.27 26.32 -12.33
C PHE A 131 5.67 26.83 -10.94
N VAL A 132 5.51 25.99 -9.90
CA VAL A 132 5.82 26.37 -8.51
C VAL A 132 7.33 26.34 -8.24
N SER A 133 8.03 25.26 -8.58
CA SER A 133 9.46 25.12 -8.36
C SER A 133 10.06 23.92 -9.11
N LEU A 134 11.21 24.14 -9.76
CA LEU A 134 12.00 23.05 -10.34
C LEU A 134 12.39 21.97 -9.31
N LYS A 135 12.54 22.33 -8.02
CA LYS A 135 12.82 21.36 -6.95
C LYS A 135 11.67 20.38 -6.72
N LEU A 136 10.42 20.81 -6.93
CA LEU A 136 9.23 19.96 -6.82
C LEU A 136 8.94 19.19 -8.12
N LEU A 137 9.33 19.74 -9.27
CA LEU A 137 9.08 19.12 -10.57
C LEU A 137 9.68 17.71 -10.66
N ILE A 138 10.95 17.55 -10.28
CA ILE A 138 11.67 16.29 -10.41
C ILE A 138 10.99 15.15 -9.63
N PRO A 139 10.74 15.26 -8.31
CA PRO A 139 10.12 14.17 -7.56
C PRO A 139 8.69 13.87 -8.04
N VAL A 140 7.90 14.90 -8.39
CA VAL A 140 6.54 14.70 -8.93
C VAL A 140 6.57 14.00 -10.29
N LEU A 141 7.52 14.34 -11.16
CA LEU A 141 7.72 13.66 -12.44
C LEU A 141 8.11 12.19 -12.24
N ILE A 142 9.04 11.91 -11.32
CA ILE A 142 9.44 10.52 -11.02
C ILE A 142 8.25 9.73 -10.46
N MET A 143 7.45 10.32 -9.56
CA MET A 143 6.21 9.70 -9.05
C MET A 143 5.25 9.37 -10.19
N TYR A 144 5.01 10.33 -11.09
CA TYR A 144 4.14 10.15 -12.25
C TYR A 144 4.64 9.00 -13.16
N LEU A 145 5.91 9.03 -13.54
CA LEU A 145 6.52 8.01 -14.39
C LEU A 145 6.51 6.63 -13.73
N THR A 146 6.69 6.56 -12.41
CA THR A 146 6.63 5.31 -11.64
C THR A 146 5.24 4.68 -11.73
N VAL A 147 4.18 5.46 -11.50
CA VAL A 147 2.80 4.98 -11.55
C VAL A 147 2.41 4.55 -12.97
N ILE A 148 2.68 5.40 -13.97
CA ILE A 148 2.36 5.06 -15.37
C ILE A 148 3.16 3.87 -15.86
N GLY A 149 4.47 3.83 -15.57
CA GLY A 149 5.34 2.73 -15.93
C GLY A 149 4.82 1.40 -15.39
N TYR A 150 4.41 1.37 -14.12
CA TYR A 150 3.78 0.20 -13.53
C TYR A 150 2.45 -0.17 -14.21
N LEU A 151 1.55 0.79 -14.45
CA LEU A 151 0.25 0.52 -15.07
C LEU A 151 0.39 -0.05 -16.49
N VAL A 152 1.31 0.50 -17.28
CA VAL A 152 1.64 0.02 -18.64
C VAL A 152 2.27 -1.37 -18.57
N PHE A 153 3.26 -1.59 -17.70
CA PHE A 153 3.87 -2.90 -17.50
C PHE A 153 2.84 -3.98 -17.13
N SER A 154 1.94 -3.67 -16.20
CA SER A 154 0.87 -4.57 -15.77
C SER A 154 -0.18 -4.81 -16.87
N ASP A 155 -0.39 -3.87 -17.80
CA ASP A 155 -1.25 -4.10 -18.98
C ASP A 155 -0.56 -4.99 -20.03
N ILE A 156 0.75 -4.81 -20.27
CA ILE A 156 1.53 -5.67 -21.18
C ILE A 156 1.50 -7.13 -20.69
N LEU A 157 1.67 -7.37 -19.38
CA LEU A 157 1.58 -8.71 -18.82
C LEU A 157 0.19 -9.32 -18.98
N ALA A 158 -0.86 -8.53 -18.77
CA ALA A 158 -2.24 -8.96 -18.97
C ALA A 158 -2.53 -9.38 -20.42
N GLN A 159 -1.82 -8.81 -21.40
CA GLN A 159 -1.96 -9.16 -22.82
C GLN A 159 -1.13 -10.39 -23.22
N ARG A 160 0.01 -10.62 -22.56
CA ARG A 160 0.97 -11.68 -22.95
C ARG A 160 0.73 -13.03 -22.28
N GLN A 161 0.03 -13.06 -21.14
CA GLN A 161 -0.13 -14.29 -20.37
C GLN A 161 -1.60 -14.64 -20.18
N GLU A 162 -2.01 -15.74 -20.80
CA GLU A 162 -3.41 -16.20 -20.88
C GLU A 162 -4.09 -16.36 -19.50
N ASN A 163 -3.35 -16.84 -18.51
CA ASN A 163 -3.86 -17.11 -17.16
C ASN A 163 -3.50 -16.03 -16.13
N TRP A 164 -2.87 -14.94 -16.54
CA TRP A 164 -2.38 -13.92 -15.60
C TRP A 164 -3.51 -13.26 -14.81
N LEU A 165 -4.61 -12.89 -15.47
CA LEU A 165 -5.73 -12.22 -14.82
C LEU A 165 -6.42 -13.15 -13.80
N THR A 166 -6.55 -14.43 -14.13
CA THR A 166 -7.08 -15.46 -13.22
C THR A 166 -6.19 -15.63 -12.00
N ASN A 167 -4.87 -15.78 -12.19
CA ASN A 167 -3.92 -15.90 -11.10
C ASN A 167 -3.93 -14.66 -10.20
N ARG A 168 -4.05 -13.47 -10.78
CA ARG A 168 -4.15 -12.22 -10.04
C ARG A 168 -5.43 -12.09 -9.24
N ALA A 169 -6.58 -12.42 -9.83
CA ALA A 169 -7.85 -12.40 -9.12
C ALA A 169 -7.84 -13.37 -7.92
N ARG A 170 -7.33 -14.60 -8.12
CA ARG A 170 -7.18 -15.59 -7.04
C ARG A 170 -6.23 -15.09 -5.96
N PHE A 171 -5.09 -14.51 -6.34
CA PHE A 171 -4.12 -13.94 -5.40
C PHE A 171 -4.74 -12.83 -4.55
N VAL A 172 -5.43 -11.87 -5.17
CA VAL A 172 -6.07 -10.75 -4.48
C VAL A 172 -7.18 -11.23 -3.54
N ASN A 173 -7.98 -12.20 -3.96
CA ASN A 173 -8.99 -12.80 -3.09
C ASN A 173 -8.36 -13.50 -1.88
N TRP A 174 -7.35 -14.33 -2.13
CA TRP A 174 -6.63 -15.05 -1.07
C TRP A 174 -5.96 -14.10 -0.08
N ILE A 175 -5.18 -13.13 -0.56
CA ILE A 175 -4.45 -12.22 0.32
C ILE A 175 -5.43 -11.35 1.13
N SER A 176 -6.56 -10.95 0.54
CA SER A 176 -7.56 -10.15 1.26
C SER A 176 -8.23 -10.92 2.38
N ILE A 177 -8.43 -12.24 2.22
CA ILE A 177 -8.98 -13.10 3.28
C ILE A 177 -7.92 -13.36 4.34
N GLU A 178 -6.74 -13.82 3.94
CA GLU A 178 -5.67 -14.19 4.88
C GLU A 178 -5.14 -12.99 5.66
N ALA A 179 -4.96 -11.82 5.03
CA ALA A 179 -4.48 -10.63 5.70
C ALA A 179 -5.45 -10.14 6.78
N THR A 180 -6.77 -10.34 6.62
CA THR A 180 -7.73 -9.90 7.65
C THR A 180 -7.54 -10.59 9.00
N ARG A 181 -6.96 -11.80 9.00
CA ARG A 181 -6.63 -12.53 10.24
C ARG A 181 -5.57 -11.82 11.06
N PHE A 182 -4.72 -11.03 10.42
CA PHE A 182 -3.58 -10.33 11.04
C PHE A 182 -3.86 -8.86 11.38
N LEU A 183 -5.10 -8.40 11.19
CA LEU A 183 -5.51 -7.04 11.52
C LEU A 183 -5.49 -6.79 13.03
N LEU A 184 -5.76 -7.83 13.83
CA LEU A 184 -5.72 -7.71 15.29
C LEU A 184 -4.29 -7.45 15.78
N GLU A 185 -3.30 -8.16 15.26
CA GLU A 185 -1.89 -7.98 15.59
C GLU A 185 -1.39 -6.59 15.20
N SER A 186 -1.85 -6.08 14.05
CA SER A 186 -1.56 -4.72 13.63
C SER A 186 -2.21 -3.69 14.55
N ALA A 187 -3.46 -3.91 14.97
CA ALA A 187 -4.15 -3.06 15.93
C ALA A 187 -3.46 -3.07 17.30
N LEU A 188 -3.05 -4.24 17.79
CA LEU A 188 -2.30 -4.39 19.04
C LEU A 188 -0.98 -3.63 18.99
N LEU A 189 -0.20 -3.77 17.90
CA LEU A 189 1.03 -3.00 17.71
C LEU A 189 0.77 -1.49 17.76
N ILE A 190 -0.26 -1.01 17.04
CA ILE A 190 -0.64 0.41 17.05
C ILE A 190 -1.04 0.85 18.45
N THR A 191 -1.83 0.06 19.17
CA THR A 191 -2.21 0.36 20.56
C THR A 191 -0.98 0.48 21.45
N LEU A 192 0.00 -0.43 21.32
CA LEU A 192 1.25 -0.36 22.07
C LEU A 192 2.02 0.93 21.76
N LEU A 193 2.12 1.33 20.48
CA LEU A 193 2.79 2.58 20.09
C LEU A 193 2.06 3.80 20.66
N VAL A 194 0.72 3.83 20.63
CA VAL A 194 -0.09 4.92 21.18
C VAL A 194 0.06 5.00 22.70
N LEU A 195 0.00 3.86 23.40
CA LEU A 195 0.18 3.81 24.85
C LEU A 195 1.59 4.24 25.25
N PHE A 196 2.61 3.80 24.51
CA PHE A 196 3.99 4.21 24.73
C PHE A 196 4.17 5.72 24.54
N GLN A 197 3.69 6.27 23.42
CA GLN A 197 3.70 7.70 23.14
C GLN A 197 2.95 8.51 24.21
N GLY A 198 1.79 8.03 24.65
CA GLY A 198 0.96 8.68 25.67
C GLY A 198 1.64 8.67 27.05
N TRP A 199 2.22 7.54 27.43
CA TRP A 199 3.03 7.43 28.64
C TRP A 199 4.23 8.38 28.61
N ALA A 200 5.00 8.38 27.52
CA ALA A 200 6.17 9.26 27.38
C ALA A 200 5.77 10.74 27.48
N SER A 201 4.71 11.15 26.78
CA SER A 201 4.22 12.53 26.82
C SER A 201 3.74 12.92 28.22
N ALA A 202 3.05 12.02 28.94
CA ALA A 202 2.60 12.29 30.30
C ALA A 202 3.77 12.35 31.31
N HIS A 203 4.79 11.52 31.12
CA HIS A 203 5.94 11.47 32.01
C HIS A 203 6.86 12.68 31.86
N PHE A 204 7.11 13.13 30.63
CA PHE A 204 7.99 14.27 30.33
C PHE A 204 7.26 15.61 30.20
N GLY A 205 5.93 15.63 30.30
CA GLY A 205 5.11 16.83 30.25
C GLY A 205 4.60 17.20 28.85
N SER A 206 5.37 16.87 27.80
CA SER A 206 4.96 17.03 26.40
C SER A 206 5.61 15.99 25.49
N ILE A 207 5.15 15.90 24.24
CA ILE A 207 5.79 15.03 23.25
C ILE A 207 7.17 15.57 22.82
N ASP A 208 7.32 16.89 22.72
CA ASP A 208 8.59 17.51 22.36
C ASP A 208 9.64 17.23 23.44
N ASP A 209 9.26 17.36 24.72
CA ASP A 209 10.12 17.01 25.85
C ASP A 209 10.44 15.52 25.86
N ALA A 210 9.48 14.65 25.55
CA ALA A 210 9.74 13.21 25.44
C ALA A 210 10.76 12.91 24.32
N VAL A 211 10.67 13.56 23.16
CA VAL A 211 11.65 13.40 22.08
C VAL A 211 13.04 13.90 22.50
N LEU A 212 13.14 15.04 23.19
CA LEU A 212 14.41 15.55 23.70
C LEU A 212 15.04 14.61 24.74
N ASN A 213 14.24 14.00 25.61
CA ASN A 213 14.73 13.18 26.72
C ASN A 213 15.00 11.71 26.35
N ILE A 214 14.18 11.08 25.51
CA ILE A 214 14.32 9.66 25.16
C ILE A 214 14.27 9.38 23.65
N GLY A 215 14.06 10.40 22.84
CA GLY A 215 14.08 10.31 21.38
C GLY A 215 15.49 10.25 20.80
N LEU A 216 15.54 9.89 19.52
CA LEU A 216 16.77 9.83 18.73
C LEU A 216 17.11 11.22 18.20
N VAL A 217 17.65 12.06 19.09
CA VAL A 217 18.26 13.36 18.78
C VAL A 217 19.73 13.12 18.49
N PHE A 218 20.20 13.41 17.28
CA PHE A 218 21.51 12.94 16.83
C PHE A 218 22.67 13.55 17.61
N ALA A 219 22.58 14.83 17.96
CA ALA A 219 23.59 15.51 18.79
C ALA A 219 23.70 14.93 20.21
N SER A 220 22.68 14.21 20.68
CA SER A 220 22.64 13.57 21.99
C SER A 220 23.05 12.09 21.96
N ILE A 221 23.46 11.56 20.80
CA ILE A 221 23.94 10.18 20.68
C ILE A 221 25.42 10.10 21.01
N ASP A 222 25.72 9.33 22.04
CA ASP A 222 27.06 8.91 22.44
C ASP A 222 27.16 7.38 22.59
N LEU A 223 28.33 6.87 22.97
CA LEU A 223 28.55 5.44 23.25
C LEU A 223 28.09 5.02 24.66
N SER A 224 27.39 5.90 25.39
CA SER A 224 26.85 5.55 26.70
C SER A 224 25.62 4.63 26.56
N PHE A 225 25.21 4.03 27.67
CA PHE A 225 23.96 3.27 27.72
C PHE A 225 22.75 4.12 27.31
N GLU A 226 22.72 5.40 27.68
CA GLU A 226 21.64 6.31 27.32
C GLU A 226 21.60 6.57 25.81
N GLY A 227 22.76 6.83 25.19
CA GLY A 227 22.86 7.03 23.74
C GLY A 227 22.38 5.80 22.96
N LEU A 228 22.77 4.60 23.39
CA LEU A 228 22.28 3.35 22.80
C LEU A 228 20.77 3.13 23.02
N PHE A 229 20.24 3.52 24.17
CA PHE A 229 18.82 3.43 24.48
C PHE A 229 17.97 4.33 23.56
N ARG A 230 18.46 5.53 23.24
CA ARG A 230 17.82 6.45 22.28
C ARG A 230 17.74 5.88 20.87
N LEU A 231 18.75 5.13 20.42
CA LEU A 231 18.70 4.42 19.13
C LEU A 231 17.64 3.31 19.10
N LEU A 232 17.40 2.65 20.24
CA LEU A 232 16.43 1.57 20.35
C LEU A 232 15.00 2.06 20.48
N ILE A 233 14.77 3.12 21.25
CA ILE A 233 13.42 3.58 21.59
C ILE A 233 12.98 4.77 20.74
N GLY A 234 13.88 5.70 20.44
CA GLY A 234 13.57 6.94 19.75
C GLY A 234 12.79 6.77 18.44
N PRO A 235 13.15 5.81 17.56
CA PRO A 235 12.39 5.51 16.35
C PRO A 235 10.90 5.18 16.56
N PHE A 236 10.49 4.76 17.76
CA PHE A 236 9.09 4.40 18.06
C PHE A 236 8.23 5.59 18.53
N LEU A 237 8.85 6.74 18.80
CA LEU A 237 8.14 8.00 19.04
C LEU A 237 7.68 8.62 17.72
N HIS A 238 6.73 9.54 17.80
CA HIS A 238 6.22 10.28 16.65
C HIS A 238 6.17 11.79 16.95
N SER A 239 6.53 12.62 15.98
CA SER A 239 6.54 14.09 16.11
C SER A 239 5.15 14.74 16.12
N GLY A 240 4.08 13.99 15.84
CA GLY A 240 2.73 14.52 15.92
C GLY A 240 1.66 13.66 15.25
N PRO A 241 0.36 14.04 15.39
CA PRO A 241 -0.76 13.20 14.97
C PRO A 241 -0.77 12.85 13.49
N ALA A 242 -0.45 13.79 12.60
CA ALA A 242 -0.42 13.53 11.16
C ALA A 242 0.62 12.48 10.78
N HIS A 243 1.81 12.54 11.40
CA HIS A 243 2.87 11.56 11.20
C HIS A 243 2.48 10.19 11.76
N SER A 244 1.92 10.14 12.98
CA SER A 244 1.42 8.90 13.59
C SER A 244 0.36 8.23 12.73
N ILE A 245 -0.63 9.00 12.25
CA ILE A 245 -1.72 8.46 11.41
C ILE A 245 -1.17 7.88 10.11
N GLY A 246 -0.23 8.56 9.45
CA GLY A 246 0.43 8.05 8.25
C GLY A 246 1.10 6.69 8.48
N ASN A 247 1.85 6.57 9.59
CA ASN A 247 2.49 5.31 9.96
C ASN A 247 1.49 4.22 10.32
N PHE A 248 0.42 4.54 11.05
CA PHE A 248 -0.62 3.58 11.43
C PHE A 248 -1.37 3.04 10.21
N ILE A 249 -1.67 3.90 9.24
CA ILE A 249 -2.23 3.47 7.95
C ILE A 249 -1.25 2.51 7.26
N GLY A 250 0.03 2.87 7.17
CA GLY A 250 1.02 1.99 6.55
C GLY A 250 1.19 0.64 7.28
N ILE A 251 1.13 0.61 8.61
CA ILE A 251 1.11 -0.63 9.40
C ILE A 251 -0.10 -1.48 9.00
N ILE A 252 -1.32 -0.92 9.04
CA ILE A 252 -2.56 -1.65 8.72
C ILE A 252 -2.55 -2.21 7.30
N LEU A 253 -1.89 -1.52 6.35
CA LEU A 253 -1.86 -1.96 4.96
C LEU A 253 -0.76 -2.97 4.67
N VAL A 254 0.43 -2.81 5.23
CA VAL A 254 1.60 -3.59 4.84
C VAL A 254 1.85 -4.77 5.77
N LEU A 255 1.72 -4.59 7.08
CA LEU A 255 2.06 -5.63 8.06
C LEU A 255 1.17 -6.87 7.93
N PRO A 256 -0.17 -6.78 7.82
CA PRO A 256 -1.00 -7.96 7.64
C PRO A 256 -0.64 -8.78 6.40
N ILE A 257 -0.34 -8.12 5.28
CA ILE A 257 0.08 -8.77 4.03
C ILE A 257 1.40 -9.51 4.25
N ALA A 258 2.37 -8.89 4.92
CA ALA A 258 3.65 -9.51 5.26
C ALA A 258 3.47 -10.75 6.16
N MET A 259 2.57 -10.68 7.14
CA MET A 259 2.32 -11.76 8.10
C MET A 259 1.67 -12.99 7.47
N VAL A 260 0.95 -12.86 6.34
CA VAL A 260 0.46 -14.02 5.57
C VAL A 260 1.61 -14.95 5.16
N TYR A 261 2.76 -14.37 4.82
CA TYR A 261 3.93 -15.10 4.34
C TYR A 261 4.80 -15.63 5.48
N SER A 262 5.01 -14.83 6.53
CA SER A 262 5.72 -15.24 7.75
C SER A 262 5.41 -14.30 8.90
N SER A 263 4.51 -14.70 9.81
CA SER A 263 4.00 -13.84 10.88
C SER A 263 5.10 -13.32 11.82
N GLY A 264 5.88 -14.21 12.41
CA GLY A 264 6.96 -13.82 13.34
C GLY A 264 8.07 -13.03 12.65
N TRP A 265 8.47 -13.46 11.45
CA TRP A 265 9.57 -12.80 10.73
C TRP A 265 9.17 -11.42 10.20
N ALA A 266 7.91 -11.21 9.80
CA ALA A 266 7.43 -9.89 9.38
C ALA A 266 7.57 -8.87 10.52
N LEU A 267 7.19 -9.23 11.75
CA LEU A 267 7.38 -8.35 12.92
C LEU A 267 8.87 -8.06 13.18
N CYS A 268 9.74 -9.07 13.07
CA CYS A 268 11.19 -8.86 13.20
C CYS A 268 11.74 -7.91 12.13
N VAL A 269 11.31 -8.07 10.86
CA VAL A 269 11.70 -7.18 9.76
C VAL A 269 11.20 -5.76 10.00
N PHE A 270 9.98 -5.61 10.49
CA PHE A 270 9.42 -4.29 10.83
C PHE A 270 10.21 -3.59 11.94
N VAL A 271 10.47 -4.29 13.05
CA VAL A 271 11.24 -3.74 14.18
C VAL A 271 12.66 -3.42 13.75
N ALA A 272 13.35 -4.37 13.10
CA ALA A 272 14.71 -4.16 12.62
C ALA A 272 14.78 -3.03 11.60
N GLY A 273 13.82 -2.94 10.67
CA GLY A 273 13.72 -1.84 9.72
C GLY A 273 13.55 -0.48 10.38
N THR A 274 12.71 -0.39 11.41
CA THR A 274 12.53 0.84 12.19
C THR A 274 13.85 1.28 12.85
N LEU A 275 14.58 0.35 13.47
CA LEU A 275 15.88 0.63 14.09
C LEU A 275 16.95 1.01 13.05
N VAL A 276 17.03 0.27 11.94
CA VAL A 276 17.94 0.56 10.82
C VAL A 276 17.65 1.94 10.24
N GLY A 277 16.39 2.38 10.18
CA GLY A 277 16.04 3.74 9.75
C GLY A 277 16.67 4.83 10.63
N GLY A 278 16.67 4.62 11.94
CA GLY A 278 17.36 5.49 12.90
C GLY A 278 18.88 5.50 12.69
N VAL A 279 19.49 4.31 12.56
CA VAL A 279 20.94 4.17 12.34
C VAL A 279 21.37 4.79 11.01
N VAL A 280 20.62 4.57 9.94
CA VAL A 280 20.90 5.16 8.62
C VAL A 280 20.81 6.68 8.68
N SER A 281 19.78 7.23 9.30
CA SER A 281 19.68 8.69 9.47
C SER A 281 20.85 9.26 10.25
N TYR A 282 21.18 8.64 11.39
CA TYR A 282 22.30 9.07 12.22
C TYR A 282 23.63 9.03 11.44
N TYR A 283 23.89 7.96 10.68
CA TYR A 283 25.08 7.85 9.85
C TYR A 283 25.17 9.00 8.84
N PHE A 284 24.12 9.26 8.07
CA PHE A 284 24.11 10.34 7.08
C PHE A 284 24.23 11.74 7.72
N TRP A 285 23.68 11.94 8.92
CA TRP A 285 23.87 13.16 9.69
C TRP A 285 25.33 13.33 10.12
N SER A 286 25.95 12.27 10.63
CA SER A 286 27.33 12.30 11.15
C SER A 286 28.38 12.68 10.09
N ILE A 287 28.11 12.39 8.82
CA ILE A 287 28.96 12.76 7.69
C ILE A 287 28.55 14.08 7.02
N GLY A 288 27.63 14.84 7.64
CA GLY A 288 27.17 16.15 7.14
C GLY A 288 26.34 16.08 5.86
N SER A 289 25.72 14.94 5.55
CA SER A 289 24.94 14.75 4.31
C SER A 289 23.45 15.08 4.44
N ILE A 290 22.93 15.21 5.67
CA ILE A 290 21.54 15.61 5.93
C ILE A 290 21.49 16.69 7.02
N ASP A 291 20.55 17.62 6.87
CA ASP A 291 20.30 18.73 7.80
C ASP A 291 19.05 18.42 8.63
N LEU A 292 19.16 17.40 9.48
CA LEU A 292 18.10 16.94 10.39
C LEU A 292 18.70 16.76 11.78
N ASP A 293 17.98 17.19 12.82
CA ASP A 293 18.48 17.12 14.21
C ASP A 293 18.13 15.81 14.92
N GLY A 294 17.25 15.00 14.33
CA GLY A 294 16.84 13.73 14.91
C GLY A 294 15.97 12.89 13.99
N PHE A 295 15.58 11.72 14.49
CA PHE A 295 14.74 10.76 13.81
C PHE A 295 13.63 10.26 14.73
N VAL A 296 12.41 10.25 14.21
CA VAL A 296 11.23 9.69 14.88
C VAL A 296 10.37 8.99 13.84
N GLY A 297 9.59 8.01 14.26
CA GLY A 297 8.59 7.33 13.45
C GLY A 297 9.02 5.96 12.94
N VAL A 298 8.03 5.08 12.84
CA VAL A 298 8.19 3.67 12.49
C VAL A 298 8.13 3.40 10.98
N SER A 299 8.15 4.45 10.15
CA SER A 299 8.06 4.33 8.68
C SER A 299 9.19 3.50 8.08
N GLY A 300 10.38 3.50 8.70
CA GLY A 300 11.49 2.61 8.31
C GLY A 300 11.11 1.13 8.34
N GLY A 301 10.32 0.70 9.34
CA GLY A 301 9.80 -0.66 9.40
C GLY A 301 8.82 -0.99 8.26
N ILE A 302 8.00 -0.02 7.86
CA ILE A 302 7.02 -0.17 6.76
C ILE A 302 7.76 -0.34 5.43
N PHE A 303 8.77 0.47 5.16
CA PHE A 303 9.57 0.35 3.94
C PHE A 303 10.43 -0.91 3.92
N ALA A 304 10.97 -1.33 5.07
CA ALA A 304 11.64 -2.63 5.18
C ALA A 304 10.69 -3.80 4.86
N LEU A 305 9.45 -3.77 5.34
CA LEU A 305 8.45 -4.78 4.99
C LEU A 305 8.14 -4.80 3.49
N LEU A 306 7.99 -3.63 2.85
CA LEU A 306 7.75 -3.55 1.41
C LEU A 306 8.92 -4.11 0.59
N GLY A 307 10.15 -3.80 0.99
CA GLY A 307 11.36 -4.37 0.36
C GLY A 307 11.44 -5.87 0.54
N TRP A 308 11.21 -6.35 1.76
CA TRP A 308 11.22 -7.76 2.11
C TRP A 308 10.17 -8.57 1.33
N LEU A 309 8.93 -8.08 1.30
CA LEU A 309 7.84 -8.65 0.49
C LEU A 309 8.20 -8.65 -1.00
N GLY A 310 8.68 -7.51 -1.53
CA GLY A 310 9.07 -7.37 -2.92
C GLY A 310 10.12 -8.40 -3.35
N ALA A 311 11.14 -8.62 -2.51
CA ALA A 311 12.20 -9.59 -2.77
C ALA A 311 11.74 -11.05 -2.64
N ILE A 312 10.93 -11.38 -1.63
CA ILE A 312 10.39 -12.74 -1.47
C ILE A 312 9.50 -13.14 -2.65
N LEU A 313 8.60 -12.24 -3.06
CA LEU A 313 7.68 -12.50 -4.16
C LEU A 313 8.41 -12.56 -5.50
N HIS A 314 9.47 -11.77 -5.67
CA HIS A 314 10.34 -11.86 -6.84
C HIS A 314 11.07 -13.20 -6.92
N LYS A 315 11.69 -13.62 -5.81
CA LYS A 315 12.44 -14.88 -5.72
C LYS A 315 11.55 -16.11 -5.93
N ASN A 316 10.30 -16.04 -5.46
CA ASN A 316 9.38 -17.16 -5.48
C ASN A 316 8.17 -16.84 -6.37
N VAL A 317 8.36 -16.88 -7.69
CA VAL A 317 7.32 -16.60 -8.69
C VAL A 317 6.07 -17.49 -8.60
N ARG A 318 6.11 -18.56 -7.81
CA ARG A 318 4.95 -19.41 -7.50
C ARG A 318 4.03 -18.82 -6.41
N LEU A 319 4.52 -17.86 -5.63
CA LEU A 319 3.79 -17.25 -4.50
C LEU A 319 2.83 -16.14 -4.93
N ALA A 320 3.13 -15.47 -6.04
CA ALA A 320 2.35 -14.34 -6.49
C ALA A 320 2.44 -14.17 -8.01
N PRO A 321 1.43 -13.52 -8.64
CA PRO A 321 1.55 -13.03 -10.01
C PRO A 321 2.81 -12.17 -10.19
N LEU A 322 3.42 -12.27 -11.38
CA LEU A 322 4.73 -11.68 -11.69
C LEU A 322 4.83 -10.16 -11.48
N ASP A 323 3.70 -9.45 -11.51
CA ASP A 323 3.68 -8.01 -11.39
C ASP A 323 3.40 -7.51 -9.97
N ILE A 324 3.14 -8.40 -9.01
CA ILE A 324 2.96 -7.99 -7.61
C ILE A 324 4.26 -7.48 -6.99
N SER A 325 5.41 -8.15 -7.22
CA SER A 325 6.69 -7.66 -6.70
C SER A 325 7.04 -6.27 -7.26
N PRO A 326 7.01 -6.05 -8.60
CA PRO A 326 7.16 -4.71 -9.17
C PRO A 326 6.15 -3.70 -8.63
N ALA A 327 4.87 -4.09 -8.43
CA ALA A 327 3.86 -3.20 -7.85
C ALA A 327 4.25 -2.71 -6.45
N LEU A 328 4.72 -3.60 -5.58
CA LEU A 328 5.12 -3.27 -4.21
C LEU A 328 6.34 -2.35 -4.20
N VAL A 329 7.33 -2.61 -5.05
CA VAL A 329 8.53 -1.78 -5.16
C VAL A 329 8.15 -0.40 -5.71
N SER A 330 7.37 -0.33 -6.79
CA SER A 330 6.86 0.94 -7.32
C SER A 330 6.03 1.72 -6.30
N MET A 331 5.20 1.03 -5.52
CA MET A 331 4.42 1.65 -4.44
C MET A 331 5.35 2.20 -3.34
N ALA A 332 6.39 1.46 -2.94
CA ALA A 332 7.37 1.93 -1.97
C ALA A 332 8.05 3.22 -2.47
N PHE A 333 8.60 3.21 -3.69
CA PHE A 333 9.22 4.40 -4.28
C PHE A 333 8.26 5.57 -4.37
N PHE A 334 7.02 5.34 -4.80
CA PHE A 334 5.99 6.38 -4.83
C PHE A 334 5.74 6.98 -3.44
N LEU A 335 5.57 6.14 -2.41
CA LEU A 335 5.32 6.60 -1.04
C LEU A 335 6.51 7.36 -0.44
N ILE A 336 7.74 6.94 -0.75
CA ILE A 336 8.96 7.66 -0.34
C ILE A 336 8.97 9.07 -0.93
N LEU A 337 8.75 9.17 -2.25
CA LEU A 337 8.75 10.46 -2.94
C LEU A 337 7.60 11.37 -2.50
N VAL A 338 6.40 10.81 -2.26
CA VAL A 338 5.27 11.54 -1.68
C VAL A 338 5.65 12.10 -0.31
N SER A 339 6.28 11.29 0.54
CA SER A 339 6.67 11.70 1.88
C SER A 339 7.67 12.85 1.83
N GLU A 340 8.67 12.77 0.96
CA GLU A 340 9.67 13.81 0.75
C GLU A 340 9.06 15.11 0.19
N VAL A 341 8.10 15.01 -0.73
CA VAL A 341 7.42 16.18 -1.30
C VAL A 341 6.51 16.87 -0.27
N ILE A 342 5.83 16.11 0.58
CA ILE A 342 4.94 16.65 1.63
C ILE A 342 5.77 17.22 2.79
N ASN A 343 6.83 16.52 3.16
CA ASN A 343 7.71 16.86 4.26
C ASN A 343 9.16 16.60 3.85
N PRO A 344 9.93 17.64 3.45
CA PRO A 344 11.34 17.50 3.12
C PRO A 344 12.20 16.95 4.27
N SER A 345 11.67 16.92 5.49
CA SER A 345 12.29 16.30 6.66
C SER A 345 11.86 14.83 6.88
N ALA A 346 11.18 14.20 5.91
CA ALA A 346 10.70 12.82 6.01
C ALA A 346 11.83 11.77 6.03
N GLY A 347 13.05 12.16 5.66
CA GLY A 347 14.23 11.30 5.77
C GLY A 347 14.34 10.30 4.63
N LEU A 348 14.45 10.79 3.38
CA LEU A 348 14.65 9.99 2.17
C LEU A 348 15.69 8.87 2.34
N ALA A 349 16.83 9.19 2.96
CA ALA A 349 17.91 8.24 3.19
C ALA A 349 17.47 7.06 4.08
N ALA A 350 16.72 7.32 5.16
CA ALA A 350 16.19 6.27 6.01
C ALA A 350 15.19 5.39 5.28
N HIS A 351 14.27 5.97 4.51
CA HIS A 351 13.29 5.16 3.79
C HIS A 351 13.92 4.29 2.70
N LEU A 352 14.85 4.84 1.92
CA LEU A 352 15.57 4.06 0.91
C LEU A 352 16.48 3.01 1.55
N GLY A 353 17.23 3.38 2.60
CA GLY A 353 18.12 2.46 3.30
C GLY A 353 17.36 1.28 3.91
N THR A 354 16.20 1.53 4.52
CA THR A 354 15.35 0.48 5.09
C THR A 354 14.65 -0.36 4.04
N LEU A 355 14.23 0.23 2.91
CA LEU A 355 13.72 -0.52 1.76
C LEU A 355 14.77 -1.51 1.22
N ILE A 356 16.02 -1.05 1.05
CA ILE A 356 17.16 -1.88 0.61
C ILE A 356 17.46 -2.98 1.63
N PHE A 357 17.52 -2.63 2.92
CA PHE A 357 17.73 -3.58 4.01
C PHE A 357 16.66 -4.68 4.02
N GLY A 358 15.39 -4.31 3.93
CA GLY A 358 14.29 -5.26 3.82
C GLY A 358 14.41 -6.17 2.60
N GLY A 359 14.73 -5.58 1.44
CA GLY A 359 14.99 -6.34 0.21
C GLY A 359 16.11 -7.36 0.36
N PHE A 360 17.21 -6.98 1.00
CA PHE A 360 18.31 -7.90 1.32
C PHE A 360 17.85 -9.06 2.20
N LEU A 361 17.14 -8.77 3.30
CA LEU A 361 16.56 -9.81 4.18
C LEU A 361 15.61 -10.74 3.41
N GLY A 362 14.81 -10.21 2.49
CA GLY A 362 13.89 -11.00 1.67
C GLY A 362 14.62 -11.90 0.67
N ALA A 363 15.71 -11.42 0.08
CA ALA A 363 16.52 -12.19 -0.85
C ALA A 363 17.17 -13.41 -0.18
N ILE A 364 17.64 -13.27 1.07
CA ILE A 364 18.29 -14.34 1.83
C ILE A 364 17.30 -15.25 2.59
N ALA A 365 16.03 -14.85 2.72
CA ALA A 365 15.01 -15.65 3.39
C ALA A 365 14.85 -17.03 2.72
N ARG A 366 14.80 -18.10 3.55
CA ARG A 366 14.75 -19.51 3.12
C ARG A 366 13.37 -20.16 3.26
N SER A 367 12.50 -19.65 4.13
CA SER A 367 11.20 -20.26 4.44
C SER A 367 10.07 -19.24 4.40
N VAL A 368 9.10 -19.48 3.54
CA VAL A 368 7.90 -18.64 3.40
C VAL A 368 6.70 -19.54 3.15
N ARG A 369 5.55 -19.23 3.75
CA ARG A 369 4.30 -19.99 3.52
C ARG A 369 3.89 -19.87 2.04
N PRO A 370 3.69 -20.99 1.33
CA PRO A 370 3.31 -20.93 -0.07
C PRO A 370 1.87 -20.48 -0.28
N PHE A 371 1.63 -19.73 -1.36
CA PHE A 371 0.29 -19.54 -1.91
C PHE A 371 -0.27 -20.91 -2.34
N ARG A 372 -1.34 -21.36 -1.69
CA ARG A 372 -2.02 -22.59 -2.09
C ARG A 372 -3.05 -22.25 -3.16
N GLN A 373 -2.79 -22.70 -4.39
CA GLN A 373 -3.80 -22.71 -5.45
C GLN A 373 -4.83 -23.79 -5.11
N THR A 374 -5.89 -23.43 -4.38
CA THR A 374 -7.05 -24.31 -4.17
C THR A 374 -8.14 -24.03 -5.19
#